data_AF-U9VY69-F1
#
_entry.id   AF-U9VY69-F1
#
_cell.length_a   1.000
_cell.length_b   1.000
_cell.length_c   1.000
_cell.angle_alpha   90.00
_cell.angle_beta   90.00
_cell.angle_gamma   90.00
#
_symmetry.space_group_name_H-M   'P 1'
#
loop_
_entity.id
_entity.type
_entity.pdbx_description
1 polymer ?
#
loop_
_entity_poly.entity_id
_entity_poly.type
_entity_poly.pdbx_seq_one_letter_code
_entity_poly.pdbx_strand_id
1 'polypeptide(L)'
;MPKEMLEAAIDAVRVGQFQEGIIGLKYVASQVRPPDKLYYSANIWLVRAYKESGQLPAAIKLCRQLATSSHPRVQVWAQQALPVLRQPSNVSGSLDVF
;
A
#
# COMPACT_ATOMS: atom_id res chain seq x y z
N MET A 1 -18.99 -6.33 -2.58
CA MET A 1 -17.92 -7.32 -2.85
C MET A 1 -16.55 -6.73 -2.50
N PRO A 2 -15.51 -7.52 -2.17
CA PRO A 2 -14.17 -7.01 -1.85
C PRO A 2 -13.53 -6.17 -2.97
N LYS A 3 -13.87 -6.47 -4.23
CA LYS A 3 -13.37 -5.73 -5.40
C LYS A 3 -13.92 -4.30 -5.49
N GLU A 4 -15.23 -4.11 -5.36
CA GLU A 4 -15.86 -2.77 -5.40
C GLU A 4 -15.35 -1.89 -4.27
N MET A 5 -15.16 -2.48 -3.09
CA MET A 5 -14.61 -1.75 -1.95
C MET A 5 -13.14 -1.38 -2.17
N LEU A 6 -12.36 -2.22 -2.86
CA LEU A 6 -11.00 -1.89 -3.24
C LEU A 6 -10.96 -0.67 -4.16
N GLU A 7 -11.81 -0.65 -5.19
CA GLU A 7 -11.91 0.46 -6.14
C GLU A 7 -12.29 1.76 -5.43
N ALA A 8 -13.34 1.75 -4.61
CA ALA A 8 -13.76 2.92 -3.84
C ALA A 8 -12.67 3.43 -2.88
N ALA A 9 -11.98 2.51 -2.19
CA ALA A 9 -10.92 2.89 -1.25
C ALA A 9 -9.68 3.46 -1.98
N ILE A 10 -9.36 2.95 -3.18
CA ILE A 10 -8.30 3.52 -4.04
C ILE A 10 -8.67 4.93 -4.47
N ASP A 11 -9.90 5.16 -4.91
CA ASP A 11 -10.35 6.48 -5.34
C ASP A 11 -10.33 7.48 -4.19
N ALA A 12 -10.74 7.07 -2.98
CA ALA A 12 -10.59 7.87 -1.76
C ALA A 12 -9.13 8.28 -1.52
N VAL A 13 -8.16 7.36 -1.65
CA VAL A 13 -6.73 7.70 -1.53
C VAL A 13 -6.28 8.70 -2.59
N ARG A 14 -6.74 8.55 -3.84
CA ARG A 14 -6.36 9.44 -4.95
C ARG A 14 -6.84 10.88 -4.74
N VAL A 15 -8.02 11.06 -4.17
CA VAL A 15 -8.58 12.40 -3.88
C VAL A 15 -8.13 12.96 -2.52
N GLY A 16 -7.19 12.31 -1.84
CA GLY A 16 -6.62 12.78 -0.56
C GLY A 16 -7.43 12.40 0.69
N GLN A 17 -8.49 11.61 0.55
CA GLN A 17 -9.28 11.07 1.67
C GLN A 17 -8.57 9.86 2.28
N PHE A 18 -7.36 10.07 2.81
CA PHE A 18 -6.49 8.99 3.23
C PHE A 18 -7.06 8.14 4.37
N GLN A 19 -7.76 8.75 5.33
CA GLN A 19 -8.35 7.98 6.45
C GLN A 19 -9.41 6.98 5.96
N GLU A 20 -10.32 7.43 5.10
CA GLU A 20 -11.36 6.58 4.51
C GLU A 20 -10.75 5.50 3.62
N GLY A 21 -9.81 5.88 2.75
CA GLY A 21 -9.06 4.95 1.92
C GLY A 21 -8.33 3.88 2.74
N ILE A 22 -7.65 4.26 3.83
CA ILE A 22 -6.98 3.31 4.73
C ILE A 22 -7.97 2.33 5.37
N ILE A 23 -9.14 2.81 5.82
CA ILE A 23 -10.17 1.95 6.41
C ILE A 23 -10.64 0.92 5.38
N GLY A 24 -11.02 1.36 4.18
CA GLY A 24 -11.49 0.48 3.11
C GLY A 24 -10.44 -0.53 2.67
N LEU A 25 -9.19 -0.10 2.48
CA LEU A 25 -8.11 -0.99 2.07
C LEU A 25 -7.76 -2.01 3.15
N LYS A 26 -7.75 -1.62 4.44
CA LYS A 26 -7.56 -2.56 5.56
C LYS A 26 -8.67 -3.60 5.61
N TYR A 27 -9.91 -3.17 5.38
CA TYR A 27 -11.04 -4.09 5.31
C TYR A 27 -10.80 -5.11 4.19
N VAL A 28 -10.53 -4.67 2.96
CA VAL A 28 -10.26 -5.57 1.83
C VAL A 28 -9.12 -6.53 2.16
N ALA A 29 -7.98 -6.03 2.62
CA ALA A 29 -6.83 -6.86 2.98
C ALA A 29 -7.13 -7.88 4.10
N SER A 30 -8.11 -7.62 4.96
CA SER A 30 -8.57 -8.56 5.98
C SER A 30 -9.46 -9.69 5.43
N GLN A 31 -10.16 -9.45 4.32
CA GLN A 31 -11.10 -10.40 3.70
C GLN A 31 -10.42 -11.37 2.73
N VAL A 32 -9.25 -11.00 2.18
CA VAL A 32 -8.49 -11.85 1.26
C VAL A 32 -7.12 -12.22 1.82
N ARG A 33 -6.45 -13.19 1.20
CA ARG A 33 -5.13 -13.68 1.60
C ARG A 33 -4.24 -13.92 0.37
N PRO A 34 -2.91 -13.90 0.52
CA PRO A 34 -2.01 -14.38 -0.52
C PRO A 34 -2.42 -15.77 -1.05
N PRO A 35 -2.29 -16.05 -2.36
CA PRO A 35 -1.70 -15.20 -3.40
C PRO A 35 -2.73 -14.29 -4.14
N ASP A 36 -3.88 -13.97 -3.54
CA ASP A 36 -4.92 -13.16 -4.17
C ASP A 36 -4.39 -11.78 -4.60
N LYS A 37 -4.70 -11.37 -5.84
CA LYS A 37 -4.31 -10.07 -6.39
C LYS A 37 -4.92 -8.92 -5.61
N LEU A 38 -6.15 -9.05 -5.13
CA LEU A 38 -6.82 -8.02 -4.32
C LEU A 38 -6.06 -7.79 -3.01
N TYR A 39 -5.48 -8.84 -2.42
CA TYR A 39 -4.67 -8.71 -1.22
C TYR A 39 -3.45 -7.84 -1.50
N TYR A 40 -2.72 -8.11 -2.58
CA TYR A 40 -1.53 -7.34 -2.92
C TYR A 40 -1.87 -5.89 -3.31
N SER A 41 -2.88 -5.68 -4.15
CA SER A 41 -3.33 -4.34 -4.52
C SER A 41 -3.73 -3.52 -3.28
N ALA A 42 -4.50 -4.11 -2.35
CA ALA A 42 -4.93 -3.42 -1.14
C ALA A 42 -3.72 -3.00 -0.27
N ASN A 43 -2.75 -3.89 -0.07
CA ASN A 43 -1.59 -3.59 0.77
C ASN A 43 -0.64 -2.58 0.13
N ILE A 44 -0.53 -2.55 -1.20
CA ILE A 44 0.30 -1.58 -1.93
C ILE A 44 -0.30 -0.19 -1.83
N TRP A 45 -1.61 -0.06 -2.04
CA TRP A 45 -2.32 1.19 -1.84
C TRP A 45 -2.31 1.64 -0.37
N LEU A 46 -2.30 0.71 0.60
CA LEU A 46 -2.13 1.04 2.01
C LEU A 46 -0.77 1.66 2.29
N VAL A 47 0.32 1.12 1.73
CA VAL A 47 1.66 1.73 1.87
C VAL A 47 1.66 3.16 1.35
N ARG A 48 1.04 3.40 0.17
CA ARG A 48 0.89 4.75 -0.38
C ARG A 48 0.09 5.65 0.54
N ALA A 49 -1.11 5.23 0.95
CA ALA A 49 -1.97 6.03 1.82
C ALA A 49 -1.30 6.35 3.17
N TYR A 50 -0.56 5.41 3.75
CA TYR A 50 0.20 5.65 4.97
C TYR A 50 1.34 6.65 4.75
N LYS A 51 2.07 6.58 3.64
CA LYS A 51 3.11 7.56 3.31
C LYS A 51 2.51 8.97 3.16
N GLU A 52 1.50 9.11 2.31
CA GLU A 52 0.91 10.41 1.96
C GLU A 52 0.15 11.05 3.14
N SER A 53 -0.37 10.24 4.07
CA SER A 53 -0.96 10.74 5.33
C SER A 53 0.05 10.98 6.46
N GLY A 54 1.36 10.83 6.21
CA GLY A 54 2.41 11.02 7.22
C GLY A 54 2.60 9.87 8.21
N GLN A 55 1.86 8.76 8.05
CA GLN A 55 1.99 7.54 8.85
C GLN A 55 3.17 6.66 8.38
N LEU A 56 4.35 7.25 8.21
CA LEU A 56 5.56 6.58 7.72
C LEU A 56 5.93 5.28 8.48
N PRO A 57 5.83 5.20 9.83
CA PRO A 57 6.12 3.95 10.53
C PRO A 57 5.23 2.78 10.09
N ALA A 58 3.95 3.04 9.82
CA ALA A 58 3.01 2.04 9.33
C ALA A 58 3.34 1.63 7.88
N ALA A 59 3.65 2.60 7.02
CA ALA A 59 4.07 2.35 5.64
C ALA A 59 5.32 1.46 5.59
N ILE A 60 6.36 1.78 6.38
CA ILE A 60 7.61 1.01 6.43
C ILE A 60 7.36 -0.39 6.97
N LYS A 61 6.58 -0.54 8.04
CA LYS A 61 6.27 -1.85 8.62
C LYS A 61 5.59 -2.75 7.60
N LEU A 62 4.56 -2.23 6.91
CA LEU A 62 3.83 -2.99 5.90
C LEU A 62 4.72 -3.31 4.69
N CYS A 63 5.50 -2.35 4.22
CA CYS A 63 6.41 -2.54 3.10
C CYS A 63 7.48 -3.62 3.40
N ARG A 64 8.01 -3.67 4.64
CA ARG A 64 8.91 -4.75 5.08
C ARG A 64 8.25 -6.13 4.99
N GLN A 65 6.98 -6.26 5.36
CA GLN A 65 6.24 -7.52 5.25
C GLN A 65 6.04 -7.93 3.78
N LEU A 66 5.78 -6.97 2.90
CA LEU A 66 5.62 -7.23 1.46
C LEU A 66 6.97 -7.62 0.80
N ALA A 67 8.09 -7.10 1.29
CA ALA A 67 9.43 -7.48 0.83
C ALA A 67 9.81 -8.93 1.17
N THR A 68 9.10 -9.57 2.10
CA THR A 68 9.24 -11.00 2.41
C THR A 68 8.13 -11.86 1.79
N SER A 69 7.27 -11.28 0.94
CA SER A 69 6.19 -12.00 0.24
C SER A 69 6.76 -13.00 -0.78
N SER A 70 6.07 -14.12 -0.96
CA SER A 70 6.39 -15.11 -2.00
C SER A 70 6.01 -14.65 -3.41
N HIS A 71 5.31 -13.53 -3.57
CA HIS A 71 4.96 -12.98 -4.88
C HIS A 71 6.10 -12.12 -5.44
N PRO A 72 6.83 -12.56 -6.49
CA PRO A 72 8.09 -11.94 -6.89
C PRO A 72 7.98 -10.45 -7.23
N ARG A 73 6.94 -10.04 -7.96
CA ARG A 73 6.74 -8.61 -8.29
C ARG A 73 6.49 -7.74 -7.06
N VAL A 74 5.74 -8.23 -6.08
CA VAL A 74 5.41 -7.49 -4.84
C VAL A 74 6.66 -7.37 -3.98
N GLN A 75 7.44 -8.45 -3.89
CA GLN A 75 8.71 -8.47 -3.20
C GLN A 75 9.69 -7.43 -3.79
N VAL A 76 9.89 -7.45 -5.11
CA VAL A 76 10.79 -6.50 -5.80
C VAL A 76 10.33 -5.06 -5.59
N TRP A 77 9.04 -4.79 -5.80
CA TRP A 77 8.48 -3.46 -5.55
C TRP A 77 8.70 -3.00 -4.11
N ALA A 78 8.44 -3.86 -3.13
CA ALA A 78 8.59 -3.51 -1.72
C ALA A 78 10.06 -3.23 -1.34
N GLN A 79 11.00 -3.99 -1.90
CA GLN A 79 12.43 -3.73 -1.73
C GLN A 79 12.85 -2.37 -2.30
N GLN A 80 12.27 -1.95 -3.43
CA GLN A 80 12.51 -0.63 -4.04
C GLN A 80 11.79 0.51 -3.30
N ALA A 81 10.60 0.25 -2.75
CA ALA A 81 9.81 1.22 -2.01
C ALA A 81 10.40 1.54 -0.62
N LEU A 82 11.06 0.57 0.03
CA LEU A 82 11.62 0.76 1.38
C LEU A 82 12.62 1.93 1.51
N PRO A 83 13.61 2.10 0.60
CA PRO A 83 14.49 3.26 0.60
C PRO A 83 13.73 4.59 0.49
N VAL A 84 12.72 4.65 -0.40
CA VAL A 84 11.90 5.84 -0.62
C VAL A 84 11.15 6.22 0.66
N LEU A 85 10.55 5.24 1.35
CA LEU A 85 9.83 5.46 2.59
C LEU A 85 10.72 5.90 3.77
N ARG A 86 12.02 5.63 3.69
CA ARG A 86 12.99 5.96 4.75
C ARG A 86 13.67 7.32 4.54
N GLN A 87 13.58 7.89 3.34
CA GLN A 87 14.16 9.19 3.07
C GLN A 87 13.23 10.30 3.58
N PRO A 88 13.75 11.25 4.38
CA PRO A 88 12.98 12.42 4.80
C PRO A 88 12.75 13.34 3.59
N SER A 89 11.55 13.25 3.01
CA SER A 89 10.81 14.25 2.20
C SER A 89 11.52 15.14 1.15
N ASN A 90 12.79 14.92 0.80
CA ASN A 90 13.50 15.70 -0.22
C ASN A 90 13.44 15.03 -1.60
N VAL A 91 13.30 13.71 -1.66
CA VAL A 91 13.28 12.98 -2.92
C VAL A 91 11.87 12.46 -3.17
N SER A 92 11.18 13.02 -4.17
CA SER A 92 9.95 12.47 -4.74
C SER A 92 10.24 11.13 -5.43
N GLY A 93 10.65 10.13 -4.66
CA GLY A 93 10.65 8.74 -5.10
C GLY A 93 9.20 8.35 -5.29
N SER A 94 8.79 8.15 -6.54
CA SER A 94 7.43 7.76 -6.82
C SER A 94 7.23 6.27 -6.48
N LEU A 95 6.16 5.98 -5.74
CA LEU A 95 5.66 4.62 -5.52
C LEU A 95 4.81 4.11 -6.71
N ASP A 96 4.78 4.85 -7.83
CA ASP A 96 3.86 4.62 -8.97
C ASP A 96 4.16 3.36 -9.80
N VAL A 97 5.19 2.58 -9.49
CA VAL A 97 5.54 1.37 -10.25
C VAL A 97 4.86 0.15 -9.62
N PHE A 98 3.56 -0.05 -9.81
CA PHE A 98 2.92 -1.35 -9.54
C PHE A 98 1.73 -1.69 -10.44
#